data_AF-A0A3N5Z7C2-F1
#
_entry.id   AF-A0A3N5Z7C2-F1
#
_cell.length_a   1.000
_cell.length_b   1.000
_cell.length_c   1.000
_cell.angle_alpha   90.00
_cell.angle_beta   90.00
_cell.angle_gamma   90.00
#
_symmetry.space_group_name_H-M   'P 1'
#
loop_
_entity.id
_entity.type
_entity.pdbx_description
1 polymer ?
#
loop_
_entity_poly.entity_id
_entity_poly.type
_entity_poly.pdbx_seq_one_letter_code
_entity_poly.pdbx_strand_id
1 'polypeptide(L)'
;MDNMNRRRFLYSGALFCCTAIPDWGSFPFSDGCAQASFSDIRGEVFKGDAPETIWKWSCEARYYTKILDNKTVCRLCPNKCVLSPGDRSICRGRVNSGGKMYSLVYGNPCAVNVDPIEKKPLYHYKPGTSAFSIATTGCSFRCLNCQNWEISQAKPHEVRHVELFPKQVVQEALNSRSVSIAYTYSEP
;
A
#
# COMPACT_ATOMS: atom_id res chain seq x y z
N MET A 1 6.10 -14.94 -30.72
CA MET A 1 7.10 -13.89 -30.39
C MET A 1 6.75 -13.34 -29.02
N ASP A 2 7.55 -13.71 -28.03
CA ASP A 2 7.31 -13.36 -26.63
C ASP A 2 7.54 -11.85 -26.43
N ASN A 3 6.55 -11.14 -25.87
CA ASN A 3 6.61 -9.68 -25.71
C ASN A 3 7.83 -9.28 -24.84
N MET A 4 8.79 -8.59 -25.45
CA MET A 4 10.01 -8.14 -24.79
C MET A 4 9.71 -6.91 -23.92
N ASN A 5 9.64 -7.09 -22.60
CA ASN A 5 9.48 -6.00 -21.62
C ASN A 5 10.86 -5.48 -21.16
N ARG A 6 10.94 -4.20 -20.78
CA ARG A 6 12.09 -3.51 -20.18
C ARG A 6 12.88 -4.37 -19.19
N ARG A 7 12.22 -5.16 -18.33
CA ARG A 7 12.92 -6.07 -17.41
C ARG A 7 13.66 -7.21 -18.12
N ARG A 8 13.05 -7.85 -19.11
CA ARG A 8 13.71 -8.89 -19.93
C ARG A 8 14.90 -8.30 -20.69
N PHE A 9 14.75 -7.09 -21.23
CA PHE A 9 15.85 -6.38 -21.88
C PHE A 9 17.03 -6.13 -20.93
N LEU A 10 16.77 -5.65 -19.71
CA LEU A 10 17.82 -5.44 -18.70
C LEU A 10 18.52 -6.74 -18.29
N TYR A 11 17.78 -7.84 -18.14
CA TYR A 11 18.37 -9.15 -17.86
C TYR A 11 19.20 -9.69 -19.02
N SER A 12 18.72 -9.57 -20.27
CA SER A 12 19.48 -9.97 -21.46
C SER A 12 20.75 -9.13 -21.63
N GLY A 13 20.69 -7.83 -21.31
CA GLY A 13 21.86 -6.95 -21.32
C GLY A 13 22.89 -7.31 -20.24
N ALA A 14 22.44 -7.66 -19.03
CA ALA A 14 23.32 -8.12 -17.94
C ALA A 14 24.01 -9.44 -18.29
N LEU A 15 23.30 -10.40 -18.91
CA LEU A 15 23.87 -11.65 -19.42
C LEU A 15 24.94 -11.40 -20.49
N PHE A 16 24.74 -10.41 -21.37
CA PHE A 16 25.71 -10.07 -22.42
C PHE A 16 27.01 -9.48 -21.84
N CYS A 17 26.92 -8.70 -20.75
CA CYS A 17 28.10 -8.18 -20.05
C CYS A 17 28.88 -9.28 -19.31
N CYS A 18 28.23 -10.34 -18.84
CA CYS A 18 28.91 -11.45 -18.17
C CYS A 18 29.64 -12.39 -19.14
N THR A 19 29.21 -12.49 -20.40
CA THR A 19 29.87 -13.34 -21.41
C THR A 19 31.07 -12.68 -22.10
N ALA A 20 31.34 -11.41 -21.82
CA ALA A 20 32.46 -10.65 -22.41
C ALA A 20 33.72 -10.61 -21.52
N ILE A 21 33.76 -11.38 -20.43
CA ILE A 21 34.94 -11.52 -19.58
C ILE A 21 35.60 -12.87 -19.89
N PRO A 22 36.86 -12.89 -20.39
CA PRO A 22 37.57 -14.14 -20.65
C PRO A 22 37.89 -14.87 -19.34
N ASP A 23 37.11 -15.91 -19.08
CA ASP A 23 37.40 -17.23 -18.48
C ASP A 23 38.36 -17.42 -17.30
N TRP A 24 38.82 -16.39 -16.58
CA TRP A 24 39.64 -16.55 -15.37
C TRP A 24 38.94 -15.98 -14.15
N GLY A 25 38.08 -16.81 -13.57
CA GLY A 25 37.46 -16.55 -12.26
C GLY A 25 36.06 -17.13 -12.19
N SER A 26 35.97 -18.35 -11.67
CA SER A 26 34.71 -18.96 -11.24
C SER A 26 33.98 -18.03 -10.27
N PHE A 27 33.05 -17.21 -10.79
CA PHE A 27 32.10 -16.49 -9.94
C PHE A 27 31.20 -17.55 -9.28
N PRO A 28 31.10 -17.60 -7.94
CA PRO A 28 30.34 -18.63 -7.22
C PRO A 28 28.82 -18.37 -7.27
N PHE A 29 28.33 -17.71 -8.32
CA PHE A 29 26.94 -17.26 -8.45
C PHE A 29 26.16 -18.05 -9.53
N SER A 30 26.75 -19.08 -10.15
CA SER A 30 26.10 -19.82 -11.24
C SER A 30 24.97 -20.76 -10.79
N ASP A 31 24.96 -21.18 -9.53
CA ASP A 31 24.04 -22.26 -9.10
C ASP A 31 22.82 -21.77 -8.32
N GLY A 32 22.73 -20.46 -8.00
CA GLY A 32 21.63 -19.88 -7.23
C GLY A 32 20.69 -18.94 -8.00
N CYS A 33 21.10 -18.43 -9.16
CA CYS A 33 20.33 -17.39 -9.87
C CYS A 33 19.12 -17.91 -10.67
N ALA A 34 19.05 -19.22 -10.95
CA ALA A 34 17.97 -19.83 -11.72
C ALA A 34 16.66 -20.05 -10.93
N GLN A 35 16.64 -19.75 -9.62
CA GLN A 35 15.50 -19.95 -8.72
C GLN A 35 14.91 -18.64 -8.19
N ALA A 36 15.04 -17.54 -8.95
CA ALA A 36 14.05 -16.47 -8.81
C ALA A 36 12.72 -16.97 -9.39
N SER A 37 11.97 -17.70 -8.57
CA SER A 37 10.60 -18.10 -8.91
C SER A 37 9.82 -16.85 -9.31
N PHE A 38 8.97 -16.97 -10.34
CA PHE A 38 7.97 -15.95 -10.66
C PHE A 38 6.89 -15.96 -9.56
N SER A 39 7.27 -15.70 -8.31
CA SER A 39 6.34 -15.60 -7.20
C SER A 39 5.36 -14.48 -7.53
N ASP A 40 4.07 -14.81 -7.52
CA ASP A 40 3.02 -13.82 -7.69
C ASP A 40 3.15 -12.78 -6.56
N ILE A 41 3.37 -11.53 -6.94
CA ILE A 41 3.46 -10.41 -5.99
C ILE A 41 2.09 -9.99 -5.47
N ARG A 42 1.01 -10.55 -6.03
CA ARG A 42 -0.36 -10.32 -5.55
C ARG A 42 -0.44 -10.80 -4.11
N GLY A 43 -0.97 -9.93 -3.25
CA GLY A 43 -1.18 -10.26 -1.86
C GLY A 43 -2.35 -11.21 -1.66
N GLU A 44 -2.31 -11.95 -0.57
CA GLU A 44 -3.43 -12.77 -0.10
C GLU A 44 -4.15 -12.11 1.09
N VAL A 45 -5.38 -12.55 1.32
CA VAL A 45 -6.16 -12.19 2.49
C VAL A 45 -5.54 -12.84 3.73
N PHE A 46 -5.36 -12.07 4.80
CA PHE A 46 -4.81 -12.58 6.05
C PHE A 46 -5.92 -13.23 6.86
N LYS A 47 -5.83 -14.55 7.06
CA LYS A 47 -6.82 -15.35 7.77
C LYS A 47 -6.69 -15.19 9.28
N GLY A 48 -7.80 -14.91 9.96
CA GLY A 48 -7.82 -14.75 11.43
C GLY A 48 -6.98 -13.59 11.98
N ASP A 49 -6.58 -12.62 11.14
CA ASP A 49 -5.70 -11.51 11.53
C ASP A 49 -6.46 -10.23 11.92
N ALA A 50 -7.79 -10.29 12.01
CA ALA A 50 -8.58 -9.20 12.57
C ALA A 50 -8.30 -9.06 14.08
N PRO A 51 -8.27 -7.83 14.62
CA PRO A 51 -8.16 -7.63 16.06
C PRO A 51 -9.43 -8.14 16.76
N GLU A 52 -9.28 -8.70 17.98
CA GLU A 52 -10.41 -9.18 18.79
C GLU A 52 -11.41 -8.06 19.09
N THR A 53 -10.88 -6.90 19.50
CA THR A 53 -11.67 -5.68 19.70
C THR A 53 -11.39 -4.71 18.56
N ILE A 54 -12.48 -4.18 18.00
CA ILE A 54 -12.38 -3.15 16.97
C ILE A 54 -11.85 -1.87 17.62
N TRP A 55 -10.74 -1.38 17.10
CA TRP A 55 -10.03 -0.22 17.64
C TRP A 55 -10.89 1.07 17.61
N LYS A 56 -10.53 2.09 18.40
CA LYS A 56 -11.37 3.29 18.58
C LYS A 56 -11.64 4.11 17.31
N TRP A 57 -10.72 4.07 16.34
CA TRP A 57 -10.80 4.81 15.07
C TRP A 57 -11.54 4.06 13.97
N SER A 58 -12.14 2.90 14.26
CA SER A 58 -12.82 2.14 13.22
C SER A 58 -14.16 2.74 12.85
N CYS A 59 -14.50 2.62 11.57
CA CYS A 59 -15.84 2.88 11.08
C CYS A 59 -16.30 1.73 10.19
N GLU A 60 -17.62 1.51 10.11
CA GLU A 60 -18.16 0.52 9.17
C GLU A 60 -17.81 0.94 7.73
N ALA A 61 -17.28 -0.01 6.96
CA ALA A 61 -16.89 0.23 5.58
C ALA A 61 -18.13 0.54 4.71
N ARG A 62 -17.99 1.45 3.74
CA ARG A 62 -19.11 1.83 2.86
C ARG A 62 -19.29 0.90 1.64
N TYR A 63 -18.20 0.42 1.06
CA TYR A 63 -18.20 -0.27 -0.23
C TYR A 63 -17.95 -1.77 -0.08
N TYR A 64 -18.90 -2.47 0.54
CA TYR A 64 -18.86 -3.92 0.67
C TYR A 64 -20.26 -4.55 0.52
N THR A 65 -20.29 -5.85 0.23
CA THR A 65 -21.53 -6.63 0.18
C THR A 65 -21.41 -7.81 1.15
N LYS A 66 -22.49 -8.13 1.85
CA LYS A 66 -22.57 -9.33 2.70
C LYS A 66 -22.98 -10.52 1.85
N ILE A 67 -22.36 -11.66 2.10
CA ILE A 67 -22.69 -12.94 1.45
C ILE A 67 -22.97 -14.00 2.54
N LEU A 68 -23.14 -15.27 2.15
CA LEU A 68 -23.41 -16.37 3.09
C LEU A 68 -22.31 -16.53 4.16
N ASP A 69 -22.64 -17.18 5.27
CA ASP A 69 -21.71 -17.50 6.37
C ASP A 69 -21.04 -16.28 7.03
N ASN A 70 -21.74 -15.13 7.11
CA ASN A 70 -21.18 -13.88 7.62
C ASN A 70 -19.91 -13.41 6.87
N LYS A 71 -19.68 -13.88 5.63
CA LYS A 71 -18.59 -13.39 4.80
C LYS A 71 -18.96 -12.05 4.17
N THR A 72 -17.93 -11.27 3.84
CA THR A 72 -18.09 -9.97 3.19
C THR A 72 -17.18 -9.85 1.98
N VAL A 73 -17.65 -9.18 0.93
CA VAL A 73 -16.88 -8.91 -0.29
C VAL A 73 -16.60 -7.41 -0.37
N CYS A 74 -15.34 -7.03 -0.33
CA CYS A 74 -14.91 -5.64 -0.54
C CYS A 74 -15.07 -5.27 -2.01
N ARG A 75 -15.67 -4.11 -2.31
CA ARG A 75 -15.82 -3.60 -3.68
C ARG A 75 -15.09 -2.28 -3.92
N LEU A 76 -14.23 -1.87 -2.99
CA LEU A 76 -13.51 -0.60 -3.08
C LEU A 76 -12.41 -0.61 -4.15
N CYS A 77 -11.61 -1.67 -4.20
CA CYS A 77 -10.47 -1.78 -5.11
C CYS A 77 -10.55 -3.08 -5.94
N PRO A 78 -9.73 -3.21 -7.01
CA PRO A 78 -9.78 -4.36 -7.92
C PRO A 78 -9.50 -5.73 -7.26
N ASN A 79 -8.88 -5.75 -6.08
CA ASN A 79 -8.57 -6.98 -5.35
C ASN A 79 -9.81 -7.77 -4.91
N LYS A 80 -10.98 -7.11 -4.77
CA LYS A 80 -12.27 -7.74 -4.43
C LYS A 80 -12.19 -8.76 -3.28
N CYS A 81 -11.48 -8.42 -2.20
CA CYS A 81 -11.22 -9.34 -1.09
C CYS A 81 -12.51 -9.95 -0.52
N VAL A 82 -12.55 -11.28 -0.42
CA VAL A 82 -13.59 -12.02 0.30
C VAL A 82 -13.06 -12.33 1.70
N LEU A 83 -13.73 -11.77 2.71
CA LEU A 83 -13.32 -11.87 4.11
C LEU A 83 -14.34 -12.69 4.88
N SER A 84 -13.89 -13.77 5.51
CA SER A 84 -14.65 -14.48 6.55
C SER A 84 -14.59 -13.68 7.85
N PRO A 85 -15.49 -13.91 8.82
CA PRO A 85 -15.36 -13.30 10.14
C PRO A 85 -13.95 -13.58 10.72
N GLY A 86 -13.26 -12.53 11.16
CA GLY A 86 -11.87 -12.61 11.63
C GLY A 86 -10.80 -12.38 10.55
N ASP A 87 -11.15 -12.33 9.26
CA ASP A 87 -10.18 -12.09 8.19
C ASP A 87 -9.86 -10.60 8.02
N ARG A 88 -8.64 -10.32 7.57
CA ARG A 88 -8.15 -8.99 7.18
C ARG A 88 -7.85 -8.92 5.68
N SER A 89 -8.21 -7.80 5.06
CA SER A 89 -7.96 -7.53 3.64
C SER A 89 -6.48 -7.51 3.28
N ILE A 90 -6.20 -7.71 1.98
CA ILE A 90 -4.85 -7.61 1.41
C ILE A 90 -4.18 -6.27 1.74
N CYS A 91 -4.96 -5.17 1.70
CA CYS A 91 -4.47 -3.84 2.02
C CYS A 91 -4.23 -3.59 3.51
N ARG A 92 -4.54 -4.55 4.38
CA ARG A 92 -4.40 -4.51 5.85
C ARG A 92 -5.28 -3.52 6.60
N GLY A 93 -5.88 -2.56 5.91
CA GLY A 93 -6.75 -1.53 6.47
C GLY A 93 -8.21 -1.92 6.63
N ARG A 94 -8.65 -3.14 6.30
CA ARG A 94 -10.05 -3.56 6.46
C ARG A 94 -10.15 -4.96 7.04
N VAL A 95 -11.15 -5.17 7.89
CA VAL A 95 -11.40 -6.45 8.56
C VAL A 95 -12.88 -6.80 8.52
N ASN A 96 -13.21 -8.08 8.58
CA ASN A 96 -14.57 -8.53 8.84
C ASN A 96 -14.71 -8.90 10.32
N SER A 97 -15.59 -8.21 11.04
CA SER A 97 -15.95 -8.52 12.42
C SER A 97 -17.45 -8.76 12.51
N GLY A 98 -17.83 -9.99 12.90
CA GLY A 98 -19.23 -10.38 13.08
C GLY A 98 -20.11 -10.24 11.82
N GLY A 99 -19.55 -10.41 10.62
CA GLY A 99 -20.29 -10.26 9.37
C GLY A 99 -20.46 -8.83 8.87
N LYS A 100 -19.75 -7.87 9.48
CA LYS A 100 -19.64 -6.48 9.02
C LYS A 100 -18.19 -6.17 8.69
N MET A 101 -17.99 -5.46 7.58
CA MET A 101 -16.66 -4.99 7.21
C MET A 101 -16.38 -3.65 7.88
N TYR A 102 -15.24 -3.53 8.55
CA TYR A 102 -14.77 -2.30 9.18
C TYR A 102 -13.51 -1.78 8.51
N SER A 103 -13.41 -0.46 8.40
CA SER A 103 -12.18 0.23 8.03
C SER A 103 -11.35 0.50 9.28
N LEU A 104 -10.14 -0.03 9.31
CA LEU A 104 -9.11 0.21 10.31
C LEU A 104 -8.20 1.37 9.89
N VAL A 105 -8.67 2.43 9.26
CA VAL A 105 -7.83 3.58 8.89
C VAL A 105 -8.59 4.92 8.91
N TYR A 106 -9.53 5.10 9.84
CA TYR A 106 -10.37 6.29 9.86
C TYR A 106 -10.02 7.26 11.01
N GLY A 107 -9.41 8.39 10.66
CA GLY A 107 -9.05 9.43 11.64
C GLY A 107 -7.74 9.17 12.38
N ASN A 108 -6.89 8.29 11.86
CA ASN A 108 -5.61 7.93 12.44
C ASN A 108 -4.46 7.92 11.40
N PRO A 109 -4.13 9.05 10.76
CA PRO A 109 -2.97 9.07 9.86
C PRO A 109 -1.68 8.68 10.60
N CYS A 110 -0.85 7.90 9.92
CA CYS A 110 0.48 7.50 10.37
C CYS A 110 1.58 8.47 9.90
N ALA A 111 1.28 9.31 8.90
CA ALA A 111 2.14 10.40 8.45
C ALA A 111 1.30 11.64 8.16
N VAL A 112 1.80 12.81 8.59
CA VAL A 112 1.19 14.12 8.39
C VAL A 112 2.32 15.13 8.17
N ASN A 113 2.35 15.75 7.00
CA ASN A 113 3.42 16.65 6.57
C ASN A 113 2.86 17.81 5.74
N VAL A 114 3.51 18.97 5.77
CA VAL A 114 3.25 20.06 4.82
C VAL A 114 4.37 20.04 3.81
N ASP A 115 4.06 19.63 2.59
CA ASP A 115 5.02 19.51 1.49
C ASP A 115 4.71 20.55 0.40
N PRO A 116 5.71 21.06 -0.34
CA PRO A 116 5.46 21.82 -1.56
C PRO A 116 4.74 20.95 -2.61
N ILE A 117 3.88 21.55 -3.43
CA ILE A 117 3.13 20.83 -4.45
C ILE A 117 4.04 20.15 -5.49
N GLU A 118 5.24 20.68 -5.69
CA GLU A 118 6.27 20.18 -6.60
C GLU A 118 6.78 18.78 -6.23
N LYS A 119 6.59 18.34 -4.98
CA LYS A 119 6.88 16.96 -4.56
C LYS A 119 5.86 15.96 -5.10
N LYS A 120 4.68 16.42 -5.54
CA LYS A 120 3.61 15.57 -6.06
C LYS A 120 3.81 15.36 -7.57
N PRO A 121 3.45 14.19 -8.12
CA PRO A 121 3.63 13.88 -9.54
C PRO A 121 2.57 14.59 -10.41
N LEU A 122 2.47 15.91 -10.30
CA LEU A 122 1.51 16.75 -11.00
C LEU A 122 2.25 17.81 -11.81
N TYR A 123 1.99 17.87 -13.12
CA TYR A 123 2.62 18.85 -13.99
C TYR A 123 1.91 20.20 -13.91
N HIS A 124 2.67 21.27 -13.62
CA HIS A 124 2.19 22.66 -13.58
C HIS A 124 0.90 22.87 -12.75
N TYR A 125 0.75 22.13 -11.65
CA TYR A 125 -0.42 22.23 -10.78
C TYR A 125 -0.13 23.12 -9.58
N LYS A 126 -0.75 24.31 -9.55
CA LYS A 126 -0.63 25.31 -8.46
C LYS A 126 0.82 25.58 -7.97
N PRO A 127 1.77 25.96 -8.84
CA PRO A 127 3.17 26.13 -8.45
C PRO A 127 3.37 27.06 -7.25
N GLY A 128 4.37 26.76 -6.42
CA GLY A 128 4.74 27.52 -5.23
C GLY A 128 3.76 27.37 -4.07
N THR A 129 2.72 26.56 -4.19
CA THR A 129 1.75 26.31 -3.10
C THR A 129 2.14 25.10 -2.25
N SER A 130 1.66 25.09 -1.01
CA SER A 130 1.82 23.96 -0.09
C SER A 130 0.63 23.02 -0.13
N ALA A 131 0.89 21.72 0.08
CA ALA A 131 -0.09 20.66 0.18
C ALA A 131 0.01 19.95 1.54
N PHE A 132 -1.11 19.90 2.25
CA PHE A 132 -1.26 19.17 3.50
C PHE A 132 -1.33 17.67 3.19
N SER A 133 -0.22 16.99 3.42
CA SER A 133 0.04 15.62 2.99
C SER A 133 -0.23 14.66 4.13
N ILE A 134 -1.09 13.66 3.91
CA ILE A 134 -1.43 12.65 4.91
C ILE A 134 -1.35 11.24 4.33
N ALA A 135 -1.08 10.27 5.19
CA ALA A 135 -1.09 8.85 4.85
C ALA A 135 -1.65 8.01 6.00
N THR A 136 -2.39 6.97 5.65
CA THR A 136 -2.82 5.93 6.59
C THR A 136 -2.03 4.65 6.35
N THR A 137 -2.00 3.78 7.35
CA THR A 137 -1.28 2.50 7.26
C THR A 137 -2.00 1.51 6.35
N GLY A 138 -1.24 0.73 5.58
CA GLY A 138 -1.79 -0.21 4.61
C GLY A 138 -1.86 0.36 3.19
N CYS A 139 -1.89 -0.52 2.20
CA CYS A 139 -1.91 -0.15 0.77
C CYS A 139 -2.45 -1.30 -0.06
N SER A 140 -3.27 -1.00 -1.08
CA SER A 140 -3.81 -2.02 -1.98
C SER A 140 -2.76 -2.64 -2.90
N PHE A 141 -1.60 -1.99 -3.04
CA PHE A 141 -0.46 -2.44 -3.83
C PHE A 141 0.63 -3.09 -2.97
N ARG A 142 1.37 -4.03 -3.57
CA ARG A 142 2.57 -4.67 -3.01
C ARG A 142 3.78 -4.42 -3.90
N CYS A 143 4.12 -3.14 -4.06
CA CYS A 143 5.23 -2.73 -4.91
C CYS A 143 6.57 -3.26 -4.36
N LEU A 144 7.32 -4.01 -5.18
CA LEU A 144 8.63 -4.58 -4.80
C LEU A 144 9.66 -3.53 -4.36
N ASN A 145 9.56 -2.31 -4.89
CA ASN A 145 10.49 -1.21 -4.61
C ASN A 145 9.79 -0.04 -3.89
N CYS A 146 8.81 -0.34 -3.03
CA CYS A 146 8.11 0.71 -2.28
C CYS A 146 9.06 1.39 -1.29
N GLN A 147 9.27 2.70 -1.43
CA GLN A 147 10.06 3.47 -0.48
C GLN A 147 9.34 3.65 0.88
N ASN A 148 8.01 3.60 0.87
CA ASN A 148 7.16 3.73 2.05
C ASN A 148 6.63 2.36 2.53
N TRP A 149 7.40 1.28 2.33
CA TRP A 149 6.96 -0.08 2.66
C TRP A 149 6.65 -0.24 4.15
N GLU A 150 7.38 0.47 5.03
CA GLU A 150 7.21 0.43 6.49
C GLU A 150 5.81 0.86 6.95
N ILE A 151 5.15 1.78 6.23
CA ILE A 151 3.79 2.21 6.54
C ILE A 151 2.74 1.56 5.63
N SER A 152 3.09 1.29 4.37
CA SER A 152 2.13 0.73 3.39
C SER A 152 1.91 -0.77 3.55
N GLN A 153 2.88 -1.49 4.13
CA GLN A 153 2.82 -2.95 4.34
C GLN A 153 2.70 -3.34 5.82
N ALA A 154 2.64 -2.37 6.74
CA ALA A 154 2.38 -2.63 8.15
C ALA A 154 0.89 -2.78 8.45
N LYS A 155 0.56 -3.41 9.58
CA LYS A 155 -0.79 -3.41 10.14
C LYS A 155 -1.04 -2.09 10.87
N PRO A 156 -2.28 -1.57 10.91
CA PRO A 156 -2.56 -0.33 11.60
C PRO A 156 -2.23 -0.30 13.11
N HIS A 157 -1.97 -1.42 13.79
CA HIS A 157 -1.54 -1.39 15.20
C HIS A 157 -0.01 -1.45 15.38
N GLU A 158 0.76 -1.66 14.30
CA GLU A 158 2.22 -1.79 14.35
C GLU A 158 2.94 -0.45 14.18
N VAL A 159 2.22 0.59 13.74
CA VAL A 159 2.77 1.91 13.43
C VAL A 159 2.27 2.94 14.45
N ARG A 160 2.99 4.04 14.60
CA ARG A 160 2.52 5.21 15.36
C ARG A 160 1.51 6.00 14.53
N HIS A 161 0.49 6.52 15.19
CA HIS A 161 -0.56 7.35 14.57
C HIS A 161 -0.76 8.62 15.35
N VAL A 162 -1.30 9.61 14.66
CA VAL A 162 -1.85 10.81 15.27
C VAL A 162 -3.37 10.73 15.14
N GLU A 163 -4.09 11.10 16.18
CA GLU A 163 -5.54 11.26 16.09
C GLU A 163 -5.85 12.54 15.30
N LEU A 164 -6.40 12.36 14.10
CA LEU A 164 -6.72 13.46 13.20
C LEU A 164 -7.92 13.07 12.33
N PHE A 165 -9.12 13.37 12.82
CA PHE A 165 -10.36 13.10 12.12
C PHE A 165 -10.56 14.03 10.91
N PRO A 166 -11.42 13.68 9.94
CA PRO A 166 -11.56 14.45 8.70
C PRO A 166 -11.80 15.96 8.89
N LYS A 167 -12.59 16.36 9.90
CA LYS A 167 -12.81 17.78 10.21
C LYS A 167 -11.51 18.48 10.66
N GLN A 168 -10.70 17.80 11.47
CA GLN A 168 -9.42 18.31 11.92
C GLN A 168 -8.40 18.35 10.78
N VAL A 169 -8.39 17.37 9.87
CA VAL A 169 -7.55 17.41 8.66
C VAL A 169 -7.80 18.70 7.86
N VAL A 170 -9.07 19.05 7.65
CA VAL A 170 -9.44 20.30 6.95
C VAL A 170 -8.97 21.52 7.73
N GLN A 171 -9.17 21.54 9.06
CA GLN A 171 -8.74 22.65 9.90
C GLN A 171 -7.21 22.84 9.88
N GLU A 172 -6.44 21.75 10.02
CA GLU A 172 -4.97 21.79 9.99
C GLU A 172 -4.42 22.18 8.61
N ALA A 173 -5.09 21.78 7.53
CA ALA A 173 -4.75 22.24 6.19
C ALA A 173 -4.93 23.76 6.05
N LEU A 174 -6.03 24.32 6.58
CA LEU A 174 -6.27 25.76 6.61
C LEU A 174 -5.27 26.49 7.51
N ASN A 175 -5.00 25.97 8.71
CA ASN A 175 -4.05 26.54 9.67
C ASN A 175 -2.63 26.61 9.09
N SER A 176 -2.23 25.57 8.36
CA SER A 176 -0.92 25.50 7.69
C SER A 176 -0.87 26.28 6.37
N ARG A 177 -1.94 26.99 5.99
CA ARG A 177 -2.08 27.74 4.73
C ARG A 177 -1.83 26.86 3.49
N SER A 178 -2.12 25.56 3.61
CA SER A 178 -2.06 24.63 2.50
C SER A 178 -3.24 24.85 1.55
N VAL A 179 -2.95 24.92 0.25
CA VAL A 179 -3.97 25.16 -0.78
C VAL A 179 -4.66 23.85 -1.20
N SER A 180 -4.04 22.71 -0.88
CA SER A 180 -4.53 21.37 -1.22
C SER A 180 -4.31 20.39 -0.06
N ILE A 181 -5.11 19.33 -0.02
CA ILE A 181 -4.86 18.15 0.82
C ILE A 181 -4.48 17.00 -0.11
N ALA A 182 -3.38 16.31 0.20
CA ALA A 182 -2.87 15.19 -0.59
C ALA A 182 -2.82 13.92 0.25
N TYR A 183 -3.57 12.90 -0.15
CA TYR A 183 -3.27 11.53 0.29
C TYR A 183 -2.05 11.03 -0.47
N THR A 184 -1.01 10.65 0.26
CA THR A 184 0.29 10.30 -0.33
C THR A 184 1.00 9.25 0.53
N TYR A 185 2.15 8.76 0.10
CA TYR A 185 2.96 7.71 0.74
C TYR A 185 2.33 6.30 0.79
N SER A 186 1.00 6.17 0.81
CA SER A 186 0.24 4.92 0.68
C SER A 186 -1.00 5.09 -0.20
N GLU A 187 -1.59 3.97 -0.62
CA GLU A 187 -2.87 3.97 -1.34
C GLU A 187 -4.03 4.01 -0.32
N PRO A 188 -4.87 5.06 -0.34
CA PRO A 188 -5.94 5.26 0.65
C PRO A 188 -7.13 4.28 0.56
#